data_AF-A0A2V7FV55-F1
#
_entry.id   AF-A0A2V7FV55-F1
#
_cell.length_a   1.000
_cell.length_b   1.000
_cell.length_c   1.000
_cell.angle_alpha   90.00
_cell.angle_beta   90.00
_cell.angle_gamma   90.00
#
_symmetry.space_group_name_H-M   'P 1'
#
loop_
_entity.id
_entity.type
_entity.pdbx_description
1 polymer ?
#
loop_
_entity_poly.entity_id
_entity_poly.type
_entity_poly.pdbx_seq_one_letter_code
_entity_poly.pdbx_strand_id
1 'polypeptide(L)' 'MVADRFDLSTLAYQVAGGGLPREEVAQAIRLATGGLVPDVTLVLDIPVEVGRERQRAAHKVQDRFERQDD' A
#
# COMPACT_ATOMS: atom_id res chain seq x y z
N MET A 1 -0.06 15.65 -10.62
CA MET A 1 0.94 14.56 -10.44
C MET A 1 0.19 13.25 -10.54
N VAL A 2 0.78 12.23 -11.14
CA VAL A 2 0.22 10.87 -11.12
C VAL A 2 1.26 10.00 -10.41
N ALA A 3 0.84 9.23 -9.41
CA ALA A 3 1.70 8.36 -8.64
C ALA A 3 1.15 6.93 -8.65
N ASP A 4 2.03 5.96 -8.84
CA ASP A 4 1.74 4.56 -8.53
C ASP A 4 1.96 4.40 -7.01
N ARG A 5 0.85 4.35 -6.27
CA ARG A 5 0.76 4.39 -4.80
C ARG A 5 1.03 5.76 -4.17
N PHE A 6 0.37 6.00 -3.04
CA PHE A 6 0.57 7.16 -2.17
C PHE A 6 0.26 6.76 -0.71
N ASP A 7 -0.32 7.64 0.10
CA ASP A 7 -0.65 7.44 1.51
C ASP A 7 -1.57 6.22 1.78
N LEU A 8 -2.53 5.93 0.90
CA LEU A 8 -3.45 4.82 1.06
C LEU A 8 -2.73 3.47 1.12
N SER A 9 -1.63 3.29 0.38
CA SER A 9 -0.82 2.07 0.47
C SER A 9 -0.12 1.93 1.82
N THR A 10 0.37 3.03 2.40
CA THR A 10 0.95 3.00 3.75
C THR A 10 -0.09 2.60 4.79
N LEU A 11 -1.31 3.13 4.68
CA LEU A 11 -2.41 2.74 5.58
C LEU A 11 -2.77 1.26 5.41
N ALA A 12 -2.87 0.76 4.18
CA ALA A 12 -3.18 -0.64 3.92
C ALA A 12 -2.10 -1.59 4.48
N TYR A 13 -0.83 -1.37 4.14
CA TYR A 13 0.22 -2.31 4.51
C TYR A 13 0.75 -2.13 5.92
N GLN A 14 0.87 -0.90 6.43
CA GLN A 14 1.51 -0.67 7.73
C GLN A 14 0.52 -0.65 8.88
N VAL A 15 -0.69 -0.13 8.67
CA VAL A 15 -1.73 -0.11 9.70
C VAL A 15 -2.54 -1.40 9.66
N ALA A 16 -3.19 -1.70 8.53
CA ALA A 16 -4.05 -2.87 8.44
C ALA A 16 -3.27 -4.19 8.36
N GLY A 17 -2.21 -4.25 7.53
CA GLY A 17 -1.34 -5.43 7.42
C GLY A 17 -0.33 -5.55 8.57
N GLY A 18 0.36 -4.45 8.88
CA GLY A 18 1.48 -4.43 9.82
C GLY A 18 1.13 -4.12 11.28
N GLY A 19 -0.12 -3.74 11.57
CA GLY A 19 -0.60 -3.49 12.94
C GLY A 19 -0.07 -2.20 13.59
N LEU A 20 0.51 -1.28 12.84
CA LEU A 20 0.98 -0.01 13.40
C LEU A 20 -0.17 0.88 13.87
N PRO A 21 0.01 1.68 14.93
CA PRO A 21 -0.99 2.62 15.39
C PRO A 21 -1.37 3.63 14.30
N ARG A 22 -2.66 3.68 13.95
CA ARG A 22 -3.17 4.52 12.86
C ARG A 22 -2.81 6.00 13.01
N GLU A 23 -2.91 6.54 14.23
CA GLU A 23 -2.70 7.96 14.45
C GLU A 23 -1.22 8.37 14.26
N GLU A 24 -0.29 7.53 14.70
CA GLU A 24 1.14 7.75 14.50
C GLU A 24 1.50 7.72 13.02
N VAL A 25 0.95 6.76 12.27
CA VAL A 25 1.15 6.66 10.82
C VAL A 25 0.55 7.88 10.10
N ALA A 26 -0.63 8.36 10.53
CA ALA A 26 -1.26 9.55 9.95
C ALA A 26 -0.42 10.81 10.18
N GLN A 27 0.19 10.96 11.36
CA GLN A 27 1.12 12.05 11.65
C GLN A 27 2.38 11.97 10.77
N ALA A 28 2.95 10.79 10.61
CA ALA A 28 4.11 10.57 9.75
C ALA A 28 3.81 10.90 8.28
N ILE A 29 2.64 10.49 7.77
CA ILE A 29 2.20 10.82 6.39
C ILE A 29 2.08 12.35 6.23
N ARG A 30 1.40 13.03 7.16
CA ARG A 30 1.25 14.50 7.10
C ARG A 30 2.60 15.22 7.10
N LEU A 31 3.53 14.77 7.95
CA LEU A 31 4.88 15.33 8.01
C LEU A 31 5.66 15.10 6.70
N ALA A 32 5.65 13.87 6.17
CA ALA A 32 6.40 13.50 4.97
C ALA A 32 5.87 14.16 3.69
N THR A 33 4.55 14.38 3.63
CA THR A 33 3.87 14.94 2.44
C THR A 33 3.69 16.45 2.51
N GLY A 34 3.96 17.08 3.65
CA GLY A 34 3.61 18.48 3.90
C GLY A 34 2.09 18.74 3.85
N GLY A 35 1.28 17.71 4.10
CA GLY A 35 -0.19 17.78 4.01
C GLY A 35 -0.76 17.64 2.60
N LEU A 36 0.03 17.29 1.60
CA LEU A 36 -0.46 16.98 0.27
C LEU A 36 -1.38 15.76 0.31
N VAL A 37 -2.57 15.89 -0.30
CA VAL A 37 -3.55 14.81 -0.45
C VAL A 37 -3.91 14.63 -1.93
N PRO A 38 -4.22 13.41 -2.38
CA PRO A 38 -4.72 13.19 -3.73
C PRO A 38 -6.14 13.76 -3.89
N ASP A 39 -6.42 14.42 -5.00
CA ASP A 39 -7.80 14.80 -5.37
C ASP A 39 -8.63 13.55 -5.75
N VAL A 40 -7.98 12.55 -6.35
CA VAL A 40 -8.59 11.30 -6.81
C VAL A 40 -7.64 10.14 -6.54
N THR A 41 -8.17 9.06 -5.97
CA THR A 41 -7.48 7.78 -5.79
C THR A 41 -8.23 6.69 -6.54
N LEU A 42 -7.57 6.04 -7.49
CA LEU A 42 -8.12 4.89 -8.21
C LEU A 42 -7.71 3.60 -7.47
N VAL A 43 -8.67 2.93 -6.84
CA VAL A 43 -8.47 1.65 -6.17
C VAL A 43 -8.86 0.52 -7.10
N LEU A 44 -7.88 -0.31 -7.47
CA LEU A 44 -8.09 -1.50 -8.29
C LEU A 44 -8.33 -2.70 -7.38
N ASP A 45 -9.59 -2.90 -6.98
CA ASP A 45 -9.98 -4.03 -6.13
C ASP A 45 -9.99 -5.34 -6.93
N ILE A 46 -9.28 -6.35 -6.42
CA ILE A 46 -9.20 -7.67 -7.03
C ILE A 46 -9.18 -8.75 -5.93
N PRO A 47 -9.73 -9.95 -6.20
CA PRO A 47 -9.54 -11.09 -5.32
C PRO A 47 -8.05 -11.39 -5.11
N VAL A 48 -7.69 -11.74 -3.88
CA VAL A 48 -6.29 -12.02 -3.48
C VAL A 48 -5.70 -13.15 -4.32
N GLU A 49 -6.49 -14.17 -4.63
CA GLU A 49 -6.09 -15.33 -5.42
C GLU A 49 -5.66 -14.90 -6.83
N VAL A 50 -6.43 -14.01 -7.47
CA VAL A 50 -6.13 -13.46 -8.80
C VAL A 50 -4.85 -12.60 -8.75
N GLY A 51 -4.67 -11.82 -7.68
CA GLY A 51 -3.45 -11.04 -7.47
C GLY A 51 -2.20 -11.92 -7.38
N ARG A 52 -2.27 -12.97 -6.57
CA ARG A 52 -1.20 -13.96 -6.38
C ARG A 52 -0.88 -14.73 -7.67
N GLU A 53 -1.89 -15.11 -8.45
CA GLU A 53 -1.69 -15.72 -9.77
C GLU A 53 -0.93 -14.81 -10.73
N ARG A 54 -1.32 -13.54 -10.81
CA ARG A 54 -0.65 -12.54 -11.65
C ARG A 54 0.80 -12.31 -11.24
N GLN A 55 1.09 -12.24 -9.94
CA GLN A 55 2.46 -12.12 -9.41
C GLN A 55 3.31 -13.32 -9.81
N ARG A 56 2.80 -14.56 -9.63
CA ARG A 56 3.48 -15.80 -10.04
C ARG A 56 3.78 -15.83 -11.54
N ALA A 57 2.81 -15.47 -12.37
CA ALA A 57 2.94 -15.46 -13.82
C ALA A 57 3.92 -14.38 -14.32
N ALA A 58 4.06 -13.27 -13.59
CA ALA A 58 4.93 -12.17 -13.97
C ALA A 58 6.43 -12.41 -13.64
N HIS A 59 6.79 -13.55 -13.03
CA HIS A 59 8.15 -13.83 -12.51
C HIS A 59 8.74 -12.69 -11.66
N LYS A 60 7.88 -11.86 -11.03
CA LYS A 60 8.35 -10.76 -10.18
C LYS A 60 8.94 -11.36 -8.91
N VAL A 61 10.15 -10.91 -8.56
CA VAL A 61 10.72 -11.18 -7.24
C VAL A 61 9.79 -10.53 -6.22
N GLN A 62 9.27 -11.33 -5.29
CA GLN A 62 8.43 -10.81 -4.21
C GLN A 62 9.16 -9.70 -3.47
N ASP A 63 8.51 -8.56 -3.34
CA ASP A 63 9.04 -7.46 -2.55
C ASP A 63 9.03 -7.80 -1.05
N ARG A 64 9.66 -6.94 -0.25
CA ARG A 64 9.80 -7.18 1.20
C ARG A 64 8.46 -7.29 1.93
N PHE A 65 7.41 -6.64 1.43
CA PHE A 65 6.08 -6.66 2.03
C PHE A 65 5.33 -7.93 1.66
N GLU A 66 5.44 -8.37 0.40
CA GLU A 66 4.83 -9.61 -0.08
C GLU A 66 5.38 -10.87 0.62
N ARG A 67 6.58 -10.80 1.21
CA ARG A 67 7.18 -11.88 2.00
C ARG A 67 6.72 -11.94 3.46
N GLN A 68 6.03 -10.92 3.97
CA GLN A 68 5.54 -10.91 5.37
C GLN A 68 4.16 -11.57 5.52
N ASP A 69 3.42 -11.74 4.42
CA ASP A 69 2.05 -12.28 4.40
C ASP A 69 1.98 -13.81 4.18
N ASP A 70 3.12 -14.52 4.24
CA ASP A 70 3.25 -15.99 4.24
C ASP A 70 3.57 -16.51 5.66
#